data_AF-A0A068STK5-F1
#
_entry.id   AF-A0A068STK5-F1
#
_cell.length_a   1.000
_cell.length_b   1.000
_cell.length_c   1.000
_cell.angle_alpha   90.00
_cell.angle_beta   90.00
_cell.angle_gamma   90.00
#
_symmetry.space_group_name_H-M   'P 1'
#
loop_
_entity.id
_entity.type
_entity.pdbx_description
1 polymer ?
#
loop_
_entity_poly.entity_id
_entity_poly.type
_entity_poly.pdbx_seq_one_letter_code
_entity_poly.pdbx_strand_id
1 'polypeptide(L)'
;MVKYFLNVDLKDGFIPDTEGLDFLNLERATAEVISGMRDIIVEHIQQGETLALRAISITDDAGHLISIVTLADAVNGFLPGIKVSGLG
;
A
#
# COMPACT_ATOMS: atom_id res chain seq x y z
N MET A 1 -19.83 0.97 -7.58
CA MET A 1 -18.70 0.73 -6.67
C MET A 1 -18.12 -0.62 -7.05
N VAL A 2 -16.81 -0.76 -6.91
CA VAL A 2 -16.06 -1.98 -7.22
C VAL A 2 -15.38 -2.41 -5.93
N LYS A 3 -15.50 -3.69 -5.60
CA LYS A 3 -14.89 -4.27 -4.42
C LYS A 3 -13.44 -4.61 -4.71
N TYR A 4 -12.54 -4.06 -3.92
CA TYR A 4 -11.10 -4.33 -3.99
C TYR A 4 -10.61 -4.87 -2.66
N PHE A 5 -9.65 -5.79 -2.71
CA PHE A 5 -9.02 -6.38 -1.53
C PHE A 5 -7.60 -5.85 -1.41
N LEU A 6 -7.27 -5.26 -0.26
CA LEU A 6 -6.02 -4.53 -0.02
C LEU A 6 -5.06 -5.38 0.82
N ASN A 7 -4.34 -6.27 0.16
CA ASN A 7 -3.46 -7.23 0.81
C ASN A 7 -2.14 -6.59 1.23
N VAL A 8 -1.71 -6.79 2.48
CA VAL A 8 -0.49 -6.19 3.01
C VAL A 8 0.70 -7.14 2.79
N ASP A 9 1.66 -6.72 1.98
CA ASP A 9 2.88 -7.47 1.72
C ASP A 9 3.98 -7.05 2.70
N LEU A 10 4.40 -8.01 3.52
CA LEU A 10 5.46 -7.85 4.51
C LEU A 10 6.76 -8.50 4.00
N LYS A 11 7.87 -8.24 4.70
CA LYS A 11 9.16 -8.87 4.40
C LYS A 11 9.11 -10.40 4.49
N ASP A 12 8.44 -10.93 5.51
CA ASP A 12 8.47 -12.35 5.88
C ASP A 12 7.11 -13.06 5.66
N GLY A 13 6.19 -12.41 4.94
CA GLY A 13 4.87 -12.97 4.68
C GLY A 13 3.93 -11.96 4.05
N PHE A 14 2.65 -12.30 4.02
CA PHE A 14 1.60 -11.41 3.54
C PHE A 14 0.37 -11.57 4.43
N ILE A 15 -0.39 -10.49 4.58
CA ILE A 15 -1.65 -10.46 5.32
C ILE A 15 -2.77 -10.25 4.29
N PRO A 16 -3.59 -11.28 4.01
CA PRO A 16 -4.73 -11.13 3.12
C PRO A 16 -5.80 -10.25 3.74
N ASP A 17 -6.36 -9.37 2.92
CA ASP A 17 -7.64 -8.74 3.19
C ASP A 17 -8.74 -9.70 2.70
N THR A 18 -9.58 -10.19 3.62
CA THR A 18 -10.70 -11.09 3.31
C THR A 18 -12.04 -10.37 3.25
N GLU A 19 -12.10 -9.16 3.80
CA GLU A 19 -13.34 -8.39 3.85
C GLU A 19 -13.49 -7.57 2.57
N GLY A 20 -12.40 -6.97 2.10
CA GLY A 20 -12.37 -6.07 0.96
C GLY A 20 -13.15 -4.77 1.22
N LEU A 21 -12.85 -3.76 0.43
CA LEU A 21 -13.46 -2.44 0.53
C LEU A 21 -14.06 -2.00 -0.81
N ASP A 22 -15.22 -1.37 -0.75
CA ASP A 22 -15.91 -0.82 -1.91
C ASP A 22 -15.36 0.57 -2.25
N PHE A 23 -14.75 0.67 -3.43
CA PHE A 23 -14.27 1.95 -3.95
C PHE A 23 -15.04 2.36 -5.20
N LEU A 24 -14.99 3.66 -5.52
CA LEU A 24 -15.58 4.17 -6.75
C LEU A 24 -14.80 3.69 -7.99
N ASN A 25 -13.48 3.67 -7.89
CA ASN A 25 -12.54 3.30 -8.93
C ASN A 25 -11.19 2.90 -8.31
N LEU A 26 -10.29 2.38 -9.15
CA LEU A 26 -8.94 1.99 -8.74
C LEU A 26 -8.14 3.18 -8.17
N GLU A 27 -8.27 4.37 -8.75
CA GLU A 27 -7.54 5.57 -8.29
C GLU A 27 -7.85 5.90 -6.82
N ARG A 28 -9.12 5.77 -6.40
CA ARG A 28 -9.54 5.97 -5.02
C ARG A 28 -9.00 4.87 -4.11
N ALA A 29 -9.01 3.61 -4.56
CA ALA A 29 -8.40 2.52 -3.81
C ALA A 29 -6.90 2.74 -3.61
N THR A 30 -6.17 3.14 -4.66
CA THR A 30 -4.74 3.49 -4.61
C THR A 30 -4.47 4.65 -3.66
N ALA A 31 -5.28 5.70 -3.68
CA ALA A 31 -5.12 6.84 -2.78
C ALA A 31 -5.31 6.45 -1.30
N GLU A 32 -6.30 5.59 -1.03
CA GLU A 32 -6.55 5.05 0.32
C GLU A 32 -5.36 4.20 0.79
N VAL A 33 -4.87 3.31 -0.07
CA VAL A 33 -3.69 2.50 0.20
C VAL A 33 -2.48 3.37 0.52
N ILE A 34 -2.18 4.39 -0.29
CA ILE A 34 -1.06 5.31 -0.06
C ILE A 34 -1.22 6.02 1.29
N SER A 35 -2.44 6.47 1.62
CA SER A 35 -2.70 7.13 2.91
C SER A 35 -2.45 6.18 4.08
N GLY A 36 -3.04 4.98 4.06
CA GLY A 36 -2.87 3.99 5.11
C GLY A 36 -1.41 3.53 5.25
N MET A 37 -0.69 3.35 4.14
CA MET A 37 0.75 3.05 4.17
C MET A 37 1.54 4.16 4.87
N ARG A 38 1.25 5.44 4.58
CA ARG A 38 1.92 6.56 5.23
C ARG A 38 1.66 6.60 6.72
N ASP A 39 0.44 6.33 7.16
CA ASP A 39 0.11 6.28 8.58
C ASP A 39 0.91 5.19 9.31
N ILE A 40 0.99 3.98 8.72
CA ILE A 40 1.81 2.88 9.23
C ILE A 40 3.30 3.28 9.30
N ILE A 41 3.82 3.90 8.23
CA ILE A 41 5.21 4.36 8.17
C ILE A 41 5.51 5.37 9.28
N VAL A 42 4.65 6.38 9.44
CA VAL A 42 4.83 7.44 10.44
C VAL A 42 4.81 6.86 11.84
N GLU A 43 3.87 5.96 12.14
CA GLU A 43 3.79 5.28 13.43
C GLU A 43 5.09 4.53 13.77
N HIS A 44 5.60 3.71 12.84
CA HIS A 44 6.84 2.96 13.06
C HIS A 44 8.06 3.87 13.21
N ILE A 45 8.14 4.95 12.43
CA ILE A 45 9.21 5.95 12.56
C ILE A 45 9.17 6.60 13.96
N GLN A 46 7.98 6.95 14.46
CA GLN A 46 7.82 7.55 15.78
C GLN A 46 8.22 6.59 16.92
N GLN A 47 7.94 5.30 16.75
CA GLN A 47 8.29 4.25 17.72
C GLN A 47 9.76 3.81 17.63
N GLY A 48 10.47 4.18 16.55
CA GLY A 48 11.85 3.74 16.31
C GLY A 48 11.95 2.26 15.90
N GLU A 49 10.87 1.69 15.40
CA GLU A 49 10.78 0.29 15.02
C GLU A 49 11.12 0.06 13.55
N THR A 50 11.58 -1.15 13.22
CA THR A 50 11.83 -1.51 11.83
C THR A 50 10.53 -1.76 11.10
N LEU A 51 10.29 -1.02 10.03
CA LEU A 51 9.15 -1.23 9.16
C LEU A 51 9.30 -2.52 8.34
N ALA A 52 8.44 -3.52 8.61
CA ALA A 52 8.39 -4.77 7.84
C ALA A 52 7.53 -4.66 6.56
N LEU A 53 6.72 -3.60 6.44
CA LEU A 53 5.87 -3.31 5.29
C LEU A 53 6.69 -3.08 4.02
N ARG A 54 6.35 -3.79 2.94
CA ARG A 54 7.00 -3.65 1.62
C ARG A 54 6.08 -3.06 0.57
N ALA A 55 4.86 -3.54 0.50
CA ALA A 55 3.87 -3.10 -0.47
C ALA A 55 2.47 -3.41 0.04
N ILE A 56 1.47 -2.85 -0.62
CA ILE A 56 0.09 -3.27 -0.51
C ILE A 56 -0.41 -3.60 -1.92
N SER A 57 -0.88 -4.83 -2.08
CA SER A 57 -1.40 -5.37 -3.34
C SER A 57 -2.92 -5.21 -3.39
N ILE A 58 -3.40 -4.55 -4.44
CA ILE A 58 -4.82 -4.34 -4.71
C ILE A 58 -5.31 -5.44 -5.66
N THR A 59 -6.26 -6.25 -5.20
CA THR A 59 -6.83 -7.38 -5.96
C THR A 59 -8.33 -7.24 -6.14
N ASP A 60 -8.88 -7.91 -7.15
CA ASP A 60 -10.33 -8.07 -7.34
C ASP A 60 -10.90 -9.23 -6.51
N ASP A 61 -12.21 -9.50 -6.62
CA ASP A 61 -12.89 -10.59 -5.93
C ASP A 61 -12.50 -11.99 -6.41
N ALA A 62 -11.92 -12.10 -7.60
CA ALA A 62 -11.34 -13.33 -8.12
C ALA A 62 -9.89 -13.54 -7.66
N GLY A 63 -9.31 -12.59 -6.92
CA GLY A 63 -7.92 -12.60 -6.48
C GLY A 63 -6.92 -12.18 -7.56
N HIS A 64 -7.38 -11.59 -8.68
CA HIS A 64 -6.47 -11.03 -9.67
C HIS A 64 -5.85 -9.75 -9.17
N LEU A 65 -4.53 -9.66 -9.33
CA LEU A 65 -3.78 -8.45 -9.03
C LEU A 65 -4.12 -7.35 -10.03
N ILE A 66 -4.70 -6.27 -9.53
CA ILE A 66 -5.07 -5.08 -10.30
C ILE A 66 -3.97 -4.03 -10.22
N SER A 67 -3.38 -3.84 -9.04
CA SER A 67 -2.33 -2.85 -8.81
C SER A 67 -1.49 -3.19 -7.58
N ILE A 68 -0.29 -2.65 -7.49
CA ILE A 68 0.58 -2.74 -6.33
C ILE A 68 1.03 -1.33 -5.97
N VAL A 69 0.92 -0.97 -4.71
CA VAL A 69 1.52 0.24 -4.15
C VAL A 69 2.72 -0.17 -3.31
N THR A 70 3.91 0.20 -3.73
CA THR A 70 5.13 -0.12 -2.98
C THR A 70 5.39 0.93 -1.90
N LEU A 71 6.23 0.57 -0.93
CA LEU A 71 6.73 1.51 0.06
C LEU A 71 7.34 2.76 -0.60
N ALA A 72 8.03 2.56 -1.72
CA ALA A 72 8.68 3.60 -2.49
C ALA A 72 7.67 4.60 -3.07
N ASP A 73 6.51 4.12 -3.53
CA ASP A 73 5.40 4.95 -4.03
C ASP A 73 4.78 5.77 -2.89
N ALA A 74 4.59 5.14 -1.73
CA ALA A 74 4.00 5.79 -0.57
C ALA A 74 4.87 6.93 -0.03
N VAL A 75 6.20 6.75 0.02
CA VAL A 75 7.14 7.80 0.49
C VAL A 75 7.47 8.84 -0.57
N ASN A 76 7.09 8.61 -1.84
CA ASN A 76 7.34 9.56 -2.92
C ASN A 76 6.67 10.91 -2.63
N GLY A 77 7.46 11.98 -2.65
CA GLY A 77 7.00 13.33 -2.34
C GLY A 77 6.56 13.56 -0.88
N PHE A 78 6.55 12.52 -0.04
CA PHE A 78 6.19 12.59 1.38
C PHE A 78 7.42 12.81 2.27
N LEU A 79 8.54 12.16 1.97
CA LEU A 79 9.81 12.35 2.68
C LEU A 79 10.77 13.22 1.84
N PRO A 80 11.26 14.36 2.37
CA PRO A 80 12.21 15.20 1.65
C PRO A 80 13.53 14.45 1.44
N GLY A 81 14.00 14.38 0.18
CA GLY A 81 15.29 13.79 -0.18
C GLY A 81 15.24 12.36 -0.73
N ILE A 82 14.09 11.68 -0.71
CA ILE A 82 13.94 10.39 -1.39
C ILE A 82 13.53 10.63 -2.84
N LYS A 83 14.48 10.48 -3.76
CA LYS A 83 14.17 10.34 -5.19
C LYS A 83 13.89 8.87 -5.47
N VAL A 84 12.63 8.54 -5.70
CA VAL A 84 12.26 7.25 -6.29
C VAL A 84 12.69 7.27 -7.75
N SER A 85 13.86 6.69 -8.05
CA SER A 85 14.21 6.34 -9.43
C SER A 85 13.66 4.97 -9.71
N GLY A 86 12.52 4.92 -10.39
CA GLY A 86 11.93 3.65 -10.80
C GLY A 86 10.55 3.86 -11.38
N LEU A 87 10.50 4.31 -12.64
CA LEU A 87 9.54 3.94 -13.68
C LEU A 87 10.08 4.60 -14.97
N GLY A 88 11.05 3.92 -15.57
CA GLY A 88 11.37 4.09 -16.98
C GLY A 88 10.55 3.12 -17.82
#